data_AF-A0A951GV24-F1
#
_entry.id   AF-A0A951GV24-F1
#
_cell.length_a   1.000
_cell.length_b   1.000
_cell.length_c   1.000
_cell.angle_alpha   90.00
_cell.angle_beta   90.00
_cell.angle_gamma   90.00
#
_symmetry.space_group_name_H-M   'P 1'
#
loop_
_entity.id
_entity.type
_entity.pdbx_description
1 polymer ?
#
loop_
_entity_poly.entity_id
_entity_poly.type
_entity_poly.pdbx_seq_one_letter_code
_entity_poly.pdbx_strand_id
1 'polypeptide(L)'
;MRPIGSRRANVYAVVVLAAAALGVPSLGLASSGGSSVQPPAGTGSTGGPGDLVQPGNLTVTASGNGITLTTRTTALLHGLLRFTGTVASAPGATVEIERLGRQTSFAWSPTAHATIAQNGTFSVSWRINHIGRFAIRALLVQGAGSRTGTASPNLTVTLYRPSIATTFGPGFYGQRTACGQTLRRNTIGLANRTLKCGTPVGIYYQGRTLVVPVIDRGPYANGADWDLTVATAHLLAIDGTVDLGAVSLPPNS
;
A
#
# COMPACT_ATOMS: atom_id res chain seq x y z
N MET A 1 44.71 -3.17 49.16
CA MET A 1 45.56 -3.05 47.95
C MET A 1 45.00 -3.94 46.86
N ARG A 2 44.61 -3.37 45.71
CA ARG A 2 44.07 -4.08 44.53
C ARG A 2 45.19 -4.29 43.51
N PRO A 3 45.30 -5.46 42.86
CA PRO A 3 45.93 -5.58 41.55
C PRO A 3 44.86 -5.89 40.47
N ILE A 4 44.70 -5.01 39.48
CA ILE A 4 45.33 -4.99 38.14
C ILE A 4 44.63 -5.96 37.18
N GLY A 5 43.87 -5.36 36.26
CA GLY A 5 43.12 -6.02 35.22
C GLY A 5 43.99 -6.53 34.07
N SER A 6 43.57 -7.64 33.48
CA SER A 6 44.12 -8.20 32.25
C SER A 6 43.37 -7.65 31.05
N ARG A 7 44.04 -6.77 30.30
CA ARG A 7 43.67 -6.36 28.93
C ARG A 7 43.89 -7.56 28.01
N ARG A 8 42.87 -7.97 27.26
CA ARG A 8 43.05 -8.88 26.11
C ARG A 8 43.49 -8.03 24.91
N ALA A 9 44.62 -8.42 24.34
CA ALA A 9 45.24 -7.81 23.17
C ALA A 9 44.45 -8.14 21.91
N ASN A 10 44.17 -7.12 21.10
CA ASN A 10 43.73 -7.28 19.71
C ASN A 10 44.96 -7.61 18.86
N VAL A 11 44.96 -8.80 18.25
CA VAL A 11 45.97 -9.20 17.27
C VAL A 11 45.51 -8.78 15.88
N TYR A 12 46.43 -8.14 15.17
CA TYR A 12 46.32 -7.65 13.80
C TYR A 12 46.13 -8.79 12.80
N ALA A 13 45.19 -8.63 11.87
CA ALA A 13 45.18 -9.38 10.62
C ALA A 13 45.59 -8.44 9.49
N VAL A 14 46.79 -8.68 8.95
CA VAL A 14 47.33 -8.05 7.75
C VAL A 14 46.61 -8.64 6.54
N VAL A 15 45.93 -7.80 5.75
CA VAL A 15 45.38 -8.19 4.45
C VAL A 15 46.44 -7.92 3.38
N VAL A 16 46.92 -8.99 2.77
CA VAL A 16 47.80 -8.96 1.59
C VAL A 16 46.95 -8.62 0.36
N LEU A 17 47.27 -7.54 -0.33
CA LEU A 17 46.77 -7.23 -1.68
C LEU A 17 47.44 -8.18 -2.68
N ALA A 18 46.64 -9.02 -3.34
CA ALA A 18 47.03 -9.70 -4.57
C ALA A 18 46.35 -9.01 -5.76
N ALA A 19 47.17 -8.47 -6.66
CA ALA A 19 46.74 -7.91 -7.94
C ALA A 19 46.29 -9.03 -8.88
N ALA A 20 45.08 -8.92 -9.43
CA ALA A 20 44.60 -9.79 -10.50
C ALA A 20 44.44 -8.98 -11.79
N ALA A 21 44.94 -9.58 -12.87
CA ALA A 21 45.16 -9.00 -14.18
C ALA A 21 43.87 -8.63 -14.94
N LEU A 22 44.02 -7.64 -15.81
CA LEU A 22 43.02 -7.10 -16.73
C LEU A 22 42.63 -8.12 -17.81
N GLY A 23 41.36 -8.52 -17.84
CA GLY A 23 40.72 -9.20 -18.98
C GLY A 23 39.74 -8.25 -19.67
N VAL A 24 39.91 -8.06 -20.97
CA VAL A 24 39.13 -7.16 -21.85
C VAL A 24 37.75 -7.79 -22.15
N PRO A 25 36.66 -7.00 -22.29
CA PRO A 25 35.29 -7.52 -22.33
C PRO A 25 34.90 -8.11 -23.69
N SER A 26 34.16 -9.21 -23.67
CA SER A 26 33.40 -9.73 -24.81
C SER A 26 32.01 -9.08 -24.84
N LEU A 27 31.71 -8.39 -25.94
CA LEU A 27 30.42 -7.79 -26.25
C LEU A 27 29.38 -8.89 -26.51
N GLY A 28 28.48 -9.10 -25.55
CA GLY A 28 27.23 -9.84 -25.75
C GLY A 28 26.11 -8.90 -26.16
N LEU A 29 25.63 -9.02 -27.40
CA LEU A 29 24.36 -8.48 -27.87
C LEU A 29 23.24 -9.44 -27.47
N ALA A 30 22.30 -9.04 -26.61
CA ALA A 30 20.94 -9.62 -26.60
C ALA A 30 19.92 -8.79 -25.79
N SER A 31 19.02 -8.16 -26.57
CA SER A 31 17.65 -7.70 -26.28
C SER A 31 17.36 -6.97 -24.97
N SER A 32 17.36 -5.64 -25.06
CA SER A 32 16.44 -4.80 -24.31
C SER A 32 15.00 -5.18 -24.65
N GLY A 33 14.32 -5.86 -23.72
CA GLY A 33 12.86 -5.97 -23.71
C GLY A 33 12.28 -4.60 -23.40
N GLY A 34 12.21 -3.73 -24.41
CA GLY A 34 11.52 -2.46 -24.34
C GLY A 34 10.05 -2.71 -24.08
N SER A 35 9.54 -2.24 -22.94
CA SER A 35 8.10 -2.03 -22.78
C SER A 35 7.73 -0.81 -23.63
N SER A 36 7.31 -1.03 -24.87
CA SER A 36 6.65 -0.01 -25.67
C SER A 36 5.24 0.18 -25.12
N VAL A 37 5.09 1.10 -24.17
CA VAL A 37 3.80 1.77 -23.97
C VAL A 37 3.67 2.74 -25.14
N GLN A 38 3.05 2.28 -26.23
CA GLN A 38 2.47 3.18 -27.20
C GLN A 38 1.26 3.83 -26.51
N PRO A 39 1.23 5.16 -26.32
CA PRO A 39 0.02 5.82 -25.84
C PRO A 39 -1.04 5.63 -26.93
N PRO A 40 -2.26 5.17 -26.61
CA PRO A 40 -3.36 5.43 -27.51
C PRO A 40 -3.48 6.96 -27.64
N ALA A 41 -3.48 7.40 -28.90
CA ALA A 41 -3.78 8.76 -29.26
C ALA A 41 -5.08 9.22 -28.59
N GLY A 42 -5.14 10.52 -28.30
CA GLY A 42 -6.13 11.18 -27.48
C GLY A 42 -7.56 10.66 -27.60
N THR A 43 -8.12 10.32 -26.44
CA THR A 43 -9.51 10.64 -26.13
C THR A 43 -9.49 11.26 -24.76
N GLY A 44 -9.85 12.54 -24.67
CA GLY A 44 -9.99 13.22 -23.39
C GLY A 44 -10.96 12.44 -22.52
N SER A 45 -10.51 11.97 -21.36
CA SER A 45 -11.41 11.47 -20.34
C SER A 45 -12.20 12.66 -19.80
N THR A 46 -13.34 12.94 -20.41
CA THR A 46 -14.44 13.57 -19.68
C THR A 46 -15.02 12.49 -18.78
N GLY A 47 -14.27 12.16 -17.73
CA GLY A 47 -14.69 11.18 -16.74
C GLY A 47 -15.91 11.73 -16.02
N GLY A 48 -17.03 11.01 -16.11
CA GLY A 48 -18.23 11.38 -15.36
C GLY A 48 -17.96 11.25 -13.85
N PRO A 49 -18.81 11.84 -12.98
CA PRO A 49 -18.66 11.68 -11.53
C PRO A 49 -18.57 10.20 -11.08
N GLY A 50 -19.13 9.27 -11.87
CA GLY A 50 -19.05 7.83 -11.63
C GLY A 50 -17.65 7.21 -11.81
N ASP A 51 -16.76 7.81 -12.60
CA ASP A 51 -15.41 7.28 -12.84
C ASP A 51 -14.47 7.49 -11.65
N LEU A 52 -14.87 8.33 -10.69
CA LEU A 52 -14.12 8.57 -9.46
C LEU A 52 -14.27 7.41 -8.46
N VAL A 53 -15.40 6.69 -8.52
CA VAL A 53 -15.70 5.59 -7.61
C VAL A 53 -15.15 4.29 -8.21
N GLN A 54 -14.26 3.64 -7.47
CA GLN A 54 -13.63 2.41 -7.89
C GLN A 54 -14.14 1.23 -7.03
N PRO A 55 -14.29 0.03 -7.60
CA PRO A 55 -14.64 -1.15 -6.81
C PRO A 55 -13.55 -1.48 -5.78
N GLY A 56 -13.97 -1.64 -4.53
CA GLY A 56 -13.16 -2.21 -3.46
C GLY A 56 -13.29 -3.73 -3.41
N ASN A 57 -12.52 -4.36 -2.52
CA ASN A 57 -12.56 -5.80 -2.25
C ASN A 57 -12.33 -6.68 -3.49
N LEU A 58 -11.70 -6.12 -4.53
CA LEU A 58 -11.37 -6.84 -5.76
C LEU A 58 -10.27 -7.86 -5.48
N THR A 59 -10.42 -9.05 -6.04
CA THR A 59 -9.33 -10.04 -6.04
C THR A 59 -8.39 -9.72 -7.19
N VAL A 60 -7.11 -9.54 -6.88
CA VAL A 60 -6.04 -9.23 -7.83
C VAL A 60 -4.96 -10.31 -7.76
N THR A 61 -4.39 -10.62 -8.92
CA THR A 61 -3.33 -11.63 -9.08
C THR A 61 -2.16 -11.03 -9.84
N ALA A 62 -0.95 -11.31 -9.38
CA ALA A 62 0.29 -10.99 -10.07
C ALA A 62 1.11 -12.27 -10.22
N SER A 63 1.61 -12.51 -11.44
CA SER A 63 2.38 -13.70 -11.77
C SER A 63 3.67 -13.30 -12.48
N GLY A 64 4.80 -13.79 -11.99
CA GLY A 64 6.11 -13.52 -12.58
C GLY A 64 7.21 -14.17 -11.76
N ASN A 65 8.37 -14.39 -12.37
CA ASN A 65 9.52 -15.03 -11.72
C ASN A 65 9.19 -16.39 -11.06
N GLY A 66 8.25 -17.15 -11.63
CA GLY A 66 7.82 -18.44 -11.09
C GLY A 66 6.95 -18.36 -9.82
N ILE A 67 6.49 -17.16 -9.43
CA ILE A 67 5.61 -16.96 -8.27
C ILE A 67 4.32 -16.30 -8.75
N THR A 68 3.18 -16.89 -8.38
CA THR A 68 1.85 -16.29 -8.50
C THR A 68 1.40 -15.87 -7.11
N LEU A 69 0.93 -14.63 -6.97
CA LEU A 69 0.37 -14.10 -5.74
C LEU A 69 -1.02 -13.53 -6.01
N THR A 70 -1.98 -13.89 -5.18
CA THR A 70 -3.37 -13.44 -5.24
C THR A 70 -3.80 -12.89 -3.88
N THR A 71 -4.48 -11.75 -3.87
CA THR A 71 -5.05 -11.14 -2.66
C THR A 71 -6.19 -10.17 -2.99
N ARG A 72 -6.78 -9.53 -1.98
CA ARG A 72 -7.77 -8.47 -2.15
C ARG A 72 -7.12 -7.08 -2.15
N THR A 73 -7.64 -6.16 -2.96
CA THR A 73 -7.13 -4.79 -3.07
C THR A 73 -7.40 -3.94 -1.82
N THR A 74 -8.40 -4.31 -1.02
CA THR A 74 -8.79 -3.55 0.18
C THR A 74 -9.06 -4.46 1.37
N ALA A 75 -8.77 -3.92 2.56
CA ALA A 75 -9.18 -4.53 3.83
C ALA A 75 -9.19 -3.48 4.96
N LEU A 76 -9.79 -3.85 6.10
CA LEU A 76 -9.89 -2.99 7.29
C LEU A 76 -8.86 -3.39 8.35
N LEU A 77 -8.33 -2.41 9.07
CA LEU A 77 -7.48 -2.59 10.25
C LEU A 77 -8.12 -3.60 11.23
N HIS A 78 -7.31 -4.42 11.87
CA HIS A 78 -7.70 -5.54 12.76
C HIS A 78 -8.37 -6.73 12.06
N GLY A 79 -8.74 -6.61 10.78
CA GLY A 79 -9.17 -7.71 9.94
C GLY A 79 -8.02 -8.62 9.50
N LEU A 80 -8.36 -9.62 8.68
CA LEU A 80 -7.41 -10.53 8.04
C LEU A 80 -7.37 -10.26 6.54
N LEU A 81 -6.17 -10.04 6.00
CA LEU A 81 -5.93 -10.05 4.56
C LEU A 81 -5.30 -11.38 4.17
N ARG A 82 -6.02 -12.16 3.36
CA ARG A 82 -5.55 -13.47 2.87
C ARG A 82 -4.70 -13.28 1.61
N PHE A 83 -3.59 -14.00 1.56
CA PHE A 83 -2.73 -14.18 0.42
C PHE A 83 -2.73 -15.65 0.04
N THR A 84 -2.93 -15.94 -1.24
CA THR A 84 -2.83 -17.28 -1.81
C THR A 84 -1.96 -17.24 -3.05
N GLY A 85 -1.39 -18.36 -3.44
CA GLY A 85 -0.55 -18.37 -4.61
C GLY A 85 0.10 -19.70 -4.90
N THR A 86 0.98 -19.68 -5.88
CA THR A 86 1.80 -20.82 -6.29
C THR A 86 3.25 -20.42 -6.48
N VAL A 87 4.15 -21.36 -6.27
CA VAL A 87 5.59 -21.25 -6.56
C VAL A 87 5.97 -22.45 -7.42
N ALA A 88 6.61 -22.20 -8.56
CA ALA A 88 6.89 -23.22 -9.58
C ALA A 88 7.81 -24.36 -9.08
N SER A 89 8.75 -24.07 -8.18
CA SER A 89 9.74 -25.06 -7.72
C SER A 89 10.38 -24.69 -6.38
N ALA A 90 9.75 -25.08 -5.25
CA ALA A 90 10.37 -25.08 -3.90
C ALA A 90 9.42 -25.66 -2.80
N PRO A 91 8.87 -26.88 -2.95
CA PRO A 91 8.04 -27.46 -1.89
C PRO A 91 8.81 -27.55 -0.57
N GLY A 92 8.14 -27.24 0.55
CA GLY A 92 8.74 -27.20 1.88
C GLY A 92 9.55 -25.93 2.21
N ALA A 93 9.84 -25.08 1.23
CA ALA A 93 10.45 -23.76 1.50
C ALA A 93 9.41 -22.77 2.03
N THR A 94 9.90 -21.62 2.52
CA THR A 94 9.05 -20.55 3.05
C THR A 94 8.83 -19.47 2.01
N VAL A 95 7.59 -19.04 1.85
CA VAL A 95 7.25 -17.78 1.19
C VAL A 95 6.94 -16.72 2.24
N GLU A 96 7.54 -15.56 2.11
CA GLU A 96 7.29 -14.41 2.96
C GLU A 96 6.51 -13.35 2.18
N ILE A 97 5.42 -12.86 2.76
CA ILE A 97 4.69 -11.72 2.23
C ILE A 97 5.31 -10.46 2.81
N GLU A 98 5.86 -9.62 1.93
CA GLU A 98 6.46 -8.35 2.31
C GLU A 98 5.58 -7.19 1.85
N ARG A 99 5.62 -6.10 2.61
CA ARG A 99 4.99 -4.82 2.26
C ARG A 99 6.02 -3.70 2.14
N LEU A 100 5.72 -2.75 1.29
CA LEU A 100 6.47 -1.52 1.08
C LEU A 100 5.53 -0.32 1.14
N GLY A 101 5.84 0.68 1.97
CA GLY A 101 5.09 1.94 2.00
C GLY A 101 5.59 2.91 3.05
N ARG A 102 4.83 3.98 3.29
CA ARG A 102 5.21 5.04 4.24
C ARG A 102 5.45 4.52 5.66
N GLN A 103 4.63 3.56 6.12
CA GLN A 103 4.75 2.96 7.46
C GLN A 103 6.00 2.08 7.62
N THR A 104 6.65 1.68 6.53
CA THR A 104 7.90 0.91 6.56
C THR A 104 9.11 1.77 6.22
N SER A 105 8.97 3.11 6.24
CA SER A 105 10.00 4.04 5.76
C SER A 105 10.50 3.70 4.35
N PHE A 106 9.60 3.19 3.50
CA PHE A 106 9.93 2.74 2.13
C PHE A 106 11.01 1.63 2.07
N ALA A 107 11.12 0.81 3.12
CA ALA A 107 11.84 -0.46 3.08
C ALA A 107 10.85 -1.62 2.96
N TRP A 108 11.26 -2.69 2.29
CA TRP A 108 10.51 -3.95 2.32
C TRP A 108 10.52 -4.51 3.74
N SER A 109 9.34 -4.88 4.24
CA SER A 109 9.15 -5.37 5.60
C SER A 109 8.26 -6.61 5.60
N PRO A 110 8.65 -7.69 6.31
CA PRO A 110 7.85 -8.90 6.46
C PRO A 110 6.48 -8.61 7.08
N THR A 111 5.45 -9.36 6.67
CA THR A 111 4.09 -9.25 7.24
C THR A 111 3.50 -10.58 7.67
N ALA A 112 3.69 -11.62 6.88
CA ALA A 112 3.23 -12.97 7.14
C ALA A 112 4.06 -13.96 6.31
N HIS A 113 4.08 -15.24 6.69
CA HIS A 113 4.79 -16.26 5.94
C HIS A 113 4.00 -17.57 5.92
N ALA A 114 4.27 -18.40 4.92
CA ALA A 114 3.74 -19.76 4.84
C ALA A 114 4.79 -20.72 4.30
N THR A 115 4.68 -21.99 4.68
CA THR A 115 5.39 -23.08 4.03
C THR A 115 4.68 -23.45 2.73
N ILE A 116 5.45 -23.61 1.67
CA ILE A 116 4.95 -24.02 0.36
C ILE A 116 4.61 -25.51 0.41
N ALA A 117 3.37 -25.85 0.03
CA ALA A 117 2.89 -27.23 -0.01
C ALA A 117 3.61 -28.05 -1.10
N GLN A 118 3.48 -29.38 -1.05
CA GLN A 118 4.10 -30.28 -2.03
C GLN A 118 3.65 -30.03 -3.46
N ASN A 119 2.42 -29.54 -3.66
CA ASN A 119 1.88 -29.14 -4.96
C ASN A 119 2.25 -27.71 -5.38
N GLY A 120 3.17 -27.05 -4.67
CA GLY A 120 3.63 -25.69 -4.95
C GLY A 120 2.70 -24.57 -4.47
N THR A 121 1.55 -24.89 -3.84
CA THR A 121 0.60 -23.87 -3.36
C THR A 121 0.99 -23.30 -2.00
N PHE A 122 0.57 -22.07 -1.71
CA PHE A 122 0.64 -21.49 -0.37
C PHE A 122 -0.63 -20.70 -0.04
N SER A 123 -0.93 -20.57 1.25
CA SER A 123 -2.01 -19.73 1.77
C SER A 123 -1.61 -19.18 3.13
N VAL A 124 -1.66 -17.87 3.30
CA VAL A 124 -1.34 -17.18 4.56
C VAL A 124 -2.27 -16.00 4.78
N SER A 125 -2.56 -15.67 6.03
CA SER A 125 -3.33 -14.46 6.38
C SER A 125 -2.48 -13.51 7.21
N TRP A 126 -2.51 -12.23 6.86
CA TRP A 126 -1.93 -11.16 7.67
C TRP A 126 -3.03 -10.52 8.54
N ARG A 127 -2.81 -10.49 9.86
CA ARG A 127 -3.62 -9.67 10.77
C ARG A 127 -3.20 -8.22 10.64
N ILE A 128 -4.08 -7.42 10.05
CA ILE A 128 -3.76 -6.05 9.67
C ILE A 128 -3.57 -5.22 10.93
N ASN A 129 -2.36 -4.71 11.11
CA ASN A 129 -1.92 -3.90 12.24
C ASN A 129 -1.46 -2.49 11.83
N HIS A 130 -1.51 -2.18 10.52
CA HIS A 130 -1.20 -0.86 9.98
C HIS A 130 -2.22 -0.46 8.91
N ILE A 131 -2.43 0.85 8.75
CA ILE A 131 -3.20 1.43 7.66
C ILE A 131 -2.27 2.06 6.64
N GLY A 132 -2.73 2.18 5.40
CA GLY A 132 -1.97 2.82 4.32
C GLY A 132 -2.18 2.13 2.97
N ARG A 133 -1.61 2.73 1.93
CA ARG A 133 -1.41 2.07 0.65
C ARG A 133 -0.03 1.41 0.64
N PHE A 134 0.00 0.14 0.27
CA PHE A 134 1.21 -0.68 0.26
C PHE A 134 1.38 -1.38 -1.09
N ALA A 135 2.62 -1.41 -1.57
CA ALA A 135 3.01 -2.44 -2.52
C ALA A 135 3.28 -3.74 -1.73
N ILE A 136 2.81 -4.85 -2.25
CA ILE A 136 2.91 -6.19 -1.65
C ILE A 136 3.60 -7.11 -2.64
N ARG A 137 4.49 -7.96 -2.14
CA ARG A 137 5.10 -9.04 -2.92
C ARG A 137 5.22 -10.30 -2.08
N ALA A 138 5.32 -11.44 -2.76
CA ALA A 138 5.74 -12.71 -2.18
C ALA A 138 7.22 -12.92 -2.48
N LEU A 139 8.03 -13.15 -1.46
CA LEU A 139 9.45 -13.43 -1.53
C LEU A 139 9.68 -14.92 -1.18
N LEU A 140 10.31 -15.66 -2.08
CA LEU A 140 10.76 -17.02 -1.79
C LEU A 140 12.02 -16.97 -0.91
N VAL A 141 11.97 -17.53 0.29
CA VAL A 141 13.09 -17.60 1.23
C VAL A 141 13.65 -19.03 1.22
N GLN A 142 14.89 -19.19 0.71
CA GLN A 142 15.57 -20.48 0.65
C GLN A 142 16.60 -20.62 1.78
N GLY A 143 16.44 -21.64 2.64
CA GLY A 143 17.37 -21.98 3.70
C GLY A 143 17.34 -21.05 4.92
N ALA A 144 18.02 -21.47 6.00
CA ALA A 144 18.08 -20.72 7.25
C ALA A 144 19.02 -19.50 7.14
N GLY A 145 18.52 -18.38 6.63
CA GLY A 145 19.10 -17.04 6.88
C GLY A 145 19.52 -16.19 5.68
N SER A 146 19.45 -16.68 4.44
CA SER A 146 19.79 -15.89 3.25
C SER A 146 18.55 -15.32 2.56
N ARG A 147 18.38 -13.98 2.59
CA ARG A 147 17.25 -13.23 1.98
C ARG A 147 17.45 -12.88 0.50
N THR A 148 18.31 -13.61 -0.22
CA THR A 148 18.46 -13.52 -1.68
C THR A 148 17.34 -14.34 -2.34
N GLY A 149 16.11 -13.83 -2.26
CA GLY A 149 14.92 -14.51 -2.73
C GLY A 149 14.41 -13.99 -4.08
N THR A 150 13.88 -14.89 -4.90
CA THR A 150 13.04 -14.53 -6.04
C THR A 150 11.72 -13.96 -5.53
N ALA A 151 11.28 -12.82 -6.07
CA ALA A 151 10.04 -12.17 -5.65
C ALA A 151 9.00 -12.12 -6.78
N SER A 152 7.72 -12.18 -6.42
CA SER A 152 6.61 -11.92 -7.34
C SER A 152 6.64 -10.45 -7.82
N PRO A 153 5.98 -10.13 -8.95
CA PRO A 153 5.60 -8.74 -9.23
C PRO A 153 4.75 -8.16 -8.09
N ASN A 154 4.75 -6.84 -7.98
CA ASN A 154 4.07 -6.15 -6.89
C ASN A 154 2.57 -6.05 -7.13
N LEU A 155 1.78 -6.32 -6.09
CA LEU A 155 0.38 -5.94 -6.00
C LEU A 155 0.23 -4.66 -5.18
N THR A 156 -0.81 -3.87 -5.42
CA THR A 156 -1.13 -2.72 -4.58
C THR A 156 -2.36 -3.02 -3.73
N VAL A 157 -2.25 -2.80 -2.42
CA VAL A 157 -3.36 -2.93 -1.46
C VAL A 157 -3.54 -1.63 -0.67
N THR A 158 -4.77 -1.26 -0.37
CA THR A 158 -5.08 -0.13 0.52
C THR A 158 -5.81 -0.63 1.76
N LEU A 159 -5.22 -0.37 2.93
CA LEU A 159 -5.71 -0.80 4.23
C LEU A 159 -6.28 0.40 4.96
N TYR A 160 -7.54 0.29 5.35
CA TYR A 160 -8.33 1.40 5.89
C TYR A 160 -8.52 1.26 7.39
N ARG A 161 -8.62 2.39 8.10
CA ARG A 161 -9.06 2.43 9.49
C ARG A 161 -10.59 2.44 9.54
N PRO A 162 -11.25 1.56 10.30
CA PRO A 162 -12.67 1.72 10.64
C PRO A 162 -12.88 3.06 11.37
N SER A 163 -13.85 3.84 10.94
CA SER A 163 -14.11 5.18 11.45
C SER A 163 -15.55 5.60 11.19
N ILE A 164 -16.07 6.52 12.01
CA ILE A 164 -17.42 7.05 11.86
C ILE A 164 -17.38 8.26 10.91
N ALA A 165 -18.33 8.32 9.98
CA ALA A 165 -18.49 9.45 9.08
C ALA A 165 -19.90 10.01 9.12
N THR A 166 -19.99 11.34 9.07
CA THR A 166 -21.24 12.11 8.88
C THR A 166 -21.23 12.81 7.53
N THR A 167 -22.27 13.60 7.25
CA THR A 167 -22.35 14.42 6.04
C THR A 167 -22.65 15.89 6.35
N PHE A 168 -22.06 16.80 5.58
CA PHE A 168 -22.34 18.24 5.62
C PHE A 168 -22.60 18.83 4.23
N GLY A 169 -23.34 19.94 4.18
CA GLY A 169 -23.61 20.65 2.94
C GLY A 169 -24.74 21.67 3.04
N PRO A 170 -26.01 21.23 3.09
CA PRO A 170 -27.16 22.12 3.24
C PRO A 170 -26.99 23.03 4.45
N GLY A 171 -27.25 24.33 4.29
CA GLY A 171 -26.99 25.37 5.30
C GLY A 171 -25.59 26.03 5.21
N PHE A 172 -24.61 25.34 4.62
CA PHE A 172 -23.24 25.87 4.42
C PHE A 172 -22.93 26.22 2.96
N TYR A 173 -23.80 25.87 2.00
CA TYR A 173 -23.59 26.21 0.59
C TYR A 173 -23.46 27.72 0.38
N GLY A 174 -22.48 28.12 -0.44
CA GLY A 174 -22.12 29.52 -0.69
C GLY A 174 -21.09 30.07 0.30
N GLN A 175 -20.87 29.42 1.44
CA GLN A 175 -19.86 29.82 2.41
C GLN A 175 -18.47 29.32 2.01
N ARG A 176 -17.42 29.96 2.55
CA ARG A 176 -16.04 29.50 2.42
C ARG A 176 -15.75 28.42 3.46
N THR A 177 -15.24 27.29 2.99
CA THR A 177 -14.62 26.26 3.82
C THR A 177 -13.35 26.77 4.50
N ALA A 178 -12.89 26.10 5.55
CA ALA A 178 -11.62 26.43 6.21
C ALA A 178 -10.39 26.27 5.29
N CYS A 179 -10.51 25.52 4.19
CA CYS A 179 -9.44 25.42 3.17
C CYS A 179 -9.56 26.47 2.06
N GLY A 180 -10.45 27.46 2.20
CA GLY A 180 -10.49 28.65 1.35
C GLY A 180 -11.31 28.52 0.06
N GLN A 181 -11.89 27.35 -0.22
CA GLN A 181 -12.81 27.17 -1.35
C GLN A 181 -14.27 27.41 -0.93
N THR A 182 -15.11 27.87 -1.86
CA THR A 182 -16.57 28.01 -1.63
C THR A 182 -17.25 26.65 -1.74
N LEU A 183 -18.03 26.27 -0.73
CA LEU A 183 -18.81 25.03 -0.74
C LEU A 183 -20.01 25.15 -1.67
N ARG A 184 -20.13 24.21 -2.62
CA ARG A 184 -21.24 24.10 -3.59
C ARG A 184 -21.87 22.72 -3.48
N ARG A 185 -23.06 22.55 -4.06
CA ARG A 185 -23.79 21.27 -4.08
C ARG A 185 -22.99 20.11 -4.68
N ASN A 186 -22.11 20.40 -5.63
CA ASN A 186 -21.27 19.43 -6.34
C ASN A 186 -19.82 19.37 -5.82
N THR A 187 -19.50 20.04 -4.70
CA THR A 187 -18.13 20.03 -4.16
C THR A 187 -17.79 18.64 -3.62
N ILE A 188 -16.79 17.99 -4.21
CA ILE A 188 -16.25 16.71 -3.74
C ILE A 188 -15.12 16.99 -2.74
N GLY A 189 -15.20 16.33 -1.59
CA GLY A 189 -14.24 16.48 -0.50
C GLY A 189 -14.78 15.95 0.81
N LEU A 190 -13.97 16.14 1.85
CA LEU A 190 -14.37 15.89 3.23
C LEU A 190 -13.75 16.90 4.20
N ALA A 191 -14.27 16.95 5.42
CA ALA A 191 -13.69 17.68 6.54
C ALA A 191 -12.88 16.74 7.43
N ASN A 192 -11.75 17.26 7.93
CA ASN A 192 -10.95 16.59 8.96
C ASN A 192 -10.35 17.61 9.94
N ARG A 193 -10.23 17.23 11.21
CA ARG A 193 -9.77 18.09 12.30
C ARG A 193 -8.33 18.59 12.12
N THR A 194 -7.42 17.74 11.63
CA THR A 194 -5.97 18.00 11.73
C THR A 194 -5.22 17.83 10.42
N LEU A 195 -5.74 17.06 9.46
CA LEU A 195 -5.08 16.88 8.17
C LEU A 195 -4.99 18.20 7.40
N LYS A 196 -3.87 18.39 6.69
CA LYS A 196 -3.64 19.56 5.85
C LYS A 196 -4.70 19.63 4.76
N CYS A 197 -5.11 20.84 4.40
CA CYS A 197 -5.96 21.06 3.24
C CYS A 197 -5.33 20.44 1.99
N GLY A 198 -6.16 19.79 1.17
CA GLY A 198 -5.72 19.05 -0.02
C GLY A 198 -5.13 17.66 0.26
N THR A 199 -5.01 17.22 1.53
CA THR A 199 -4.56 15.85 1.82
C THR A 199 -5.51 14.86 1.14
N PRO A 200 -5.02 13.94 0.28
CA PRO A 200 -5.89 12.92 -0.31
C PRO A 200 -6.24 11.88 0.74
N VAL A 201 -7.52 11.51 0.79
CA VAL A 201 -8.06 10.52 1.71
C VAL A 201 -8.80 9.48 0.90
N GLY A 202 -8.35 8.22 1.01
CA GLY A 202 -9.09 7.09 0.50
C GLY A 202 -10.20 6.72 1.46
N ILE A 203 -11.40 6.55 0.93
CA ILE A 203 -12.60 6.05 1.62
C ILE A 203 -12.92 4.67 1.06
N TYR A 204 -13.38 3.76 1.91
CA TYR A 204 -13.95 2.47 1.57
C TYR A 204 -15.30 2.30 2.30
N TYR A 205 -16.37 2.10 1.54
CA TYR A 205 -17.71 1.87 2.06
C TYR A 205 -18.45 0.86 1.19
N GLN A 206 -18.93 -0.22 1.80
CA GLN A 206 -19.76 -1.25 1.14
C GLN A 206 -19.26 -1.69 -0.25
N GLY A 207 -17.97 -2.01 -0.38
CA GLY A 207 -17.39 -2.48 -1.65
C GLY A 207 -17.07 -1.35 -2.65
N ARG A 208 -17.25 -0.09 -2.29
CA ARG A 208 -16.88 1.08 -3.09
C ARG A 208 -15.70 1.80 -2.46
N THR A 209 -14.84 2.34 -3.30
CA THR A 209 -13.72 3.19 -2.88
C THR A 209 -13.73 4.51 -3.64
N LEU A 210 -13.29 5.56 -2.96
CA LEU A 210 -13.18 6.89 -3.56
C LEU A 210 -12.02 7.62 -2.88
N VAL A 211 -11.22 8.37 -3.64
CA VAL A 211 -10.19 9.25 -3.08
C VAL A 211 -10.67 10.69 -3.21
N VAL A 212 -10.74 11.40 -2.09
CA VAL A 212 -11.18 12.81 -2.04
C VAL A 212 -10.19 13.67 -1.24
N PRO A 213 -10.09 14.97 -1.54
CA PRO A 213 -9.26 15.87 -0.76
C PRO A 213 -9.93 16.28 0.57
N VAL A 214 -9.10 16.61 1.56
CA VAL A 214 -9.53 17.41 2.72
C VAL A 214 -9.79 18.84 2.27
N ILE A 215 -11.02 19.31 2.46
CA ILE A 215 -11.46 20.65 2.06
C ILE A 215 -11.96 21.50 3.23
N ASP A 216 -12.16 20.93 4.41
CA ASP A 216 -12.68 21.68 5.55
C ASP A 216 -12.20 21.11 6.89
N ARG A 217 -12.64 21.75 7.99
CA ARG A 217 -12.35 21.36 9.37
C ARG A 217 -13.57 20.79 10.07
N GLY A 218 -13.31 19.92 11.06
CA GLY A 218 -14.33 19.13 11.75
C GLY A 218 -14.19 17.64 11.47
N PRO A 219 -15.19 16.82 11.81
CA PRO A 219 -16.38 17.19 12.59
C PRO A 219 -16.03 17.46 14.05
N TYR A 220 -16.83 18.22 14.79
CA TYR A 220 -16.58 18.56 16.22
C TYR A 220 -17.60 17.96 17.19
N ALA A 221 -18.54 17.16 16.66
CA ALA A 221 -19.60 16.52 17.42
C ALA A 221 -19.81 15.06 16.94
N ASN A 222 -20.72 14.35 17.59
CA ASN A 222 -21.22 13.03 17.19
C ASN A 222 -20.19 11.89 17.18
N GLY A 223 -19.01 12.10 17.78
CA GLY A 223 -17.93 11.10 17.77
C GLY A 223 -17.37 10.77 16.38
N ALA A 224 -17.77 11.51 15.34
CA ALA A 224 -17.37 11.24 13.97
C ALA A 224 -15.89 11.56 13.75
N ASP A 225 -15.24 10.82 12.86
CA ASP A 225 -13.84 11.05 12.46
C ASP A 225 -13.76 11.89 11.18
N TRP A 226 -14.80 11.79 10.34
CA TRP A 226 -14.89 12.40 9.02
C TRP A 226 -16.25 13.03 8.80
N ASP A 227 -16.28 14.14 8.07
CA ASP A 227 -17.52 14.72 7.58
C ASP A 227 -17.45 14.78 6.06
N LEU A 228 -18.29 14.03 5.36
CA LEU A 228 -18.29 13.98 3.90
C LEU A 228 -19.13 15.13 3.35
N THR A 229 -18.72 15.74 2.25
CA THR A 229 -19.69 16.58 1.54
C THR A 229 -20.85 15.71 1.05
N VAL A 230 -22.06 16.27 0.96
CA VAL A 230 -23.22 15.55 0.37
C VAL A 230 -22.88 14.96 -1.01
N ALA A 231 -22.07 15.64 -1.82
CA ALA A 231 -21.64 15.10 -3.12
C ALA A 231 -20.77 13.84 -2.98
N THR A 232 -19.79 13.85 -2.05
CA THR A 232 -18.95 12.68 -1.75
C THR A 232 -19.79 11.51 -1.22
N ALA A 233 -20.70 11.79 -0.28
CA ALA A 233 -21.60 10.78 0.28
C ALA A 233 -22.49 10.15 -0.81
N HIS A 234 -23.06 10.98 -1.69
CA HIS A 234 -23.88 10.52 -2.81
C HIS A 234 -23.11 9.58 -3.76
N LEU A 235 -21.87 9.91 -4.11
CA LEU A 235 -21.01 9.04 -4.95
C LEU A 235 -20.82 7.64 -4.31
N LEU A 236 -20.66 7.60 -2.99
CA LEU A 236 -20.49 6.36 -2.23
C LEU A 236 -21.82 5.69 -1.84
N ALA A 237 -22.96 6.26 -2.22
CA ALA A 237 -24.29 5.82 -1.78
C ALA A 237 -24.44 5.77 -0.24
N ILE A 238 -23.90 6.78 0.44
CA ILE A 238 -24.01 6.96 1.89
C ILE A 238 -25.20 7.87 2.20
N ASP A 239 -26.00 7.45 3.17
CA ASP A 239 -27.05 8.26 3.79
C ASP A 239 -26.86 8.28 5.31
N GLY A 240 -26.98 9.46 5.92
CA GLY A 240 -26.80 9.67 7.35
C GLY A 240 -25.39 9.42 7.89
N THR A 241 -25.32 8.94 9.14
CA THR A 241 -24.07 8.60 9.83
C THR A 241 -23.74 7.13 9.61
N VAL A 242 -22.51 6.81 9.22
CA VAL A 242 -22.10 5.45 8.88
C VAL A 242 -20.72 5.08 9.43
N ASP A 243 -20.49 3.79 9.62
CA ASP A 243 -19.15 3.23 9.75
C ASP A 243 -18.54 3.00 8.37
N LEU A 244 -17.33 3.51 8.15
CA LEU A 244 -16.56 3.33 6.92
C LEU A 244 -15.08 3.09 7.18
N GLY A 245 -14.36 2.68 6.15
CA GLY A 245 -12.90 2.65 6.15
C GLY A 245 -12.31 3.95 5.61
N ALA A 246 -11.36 4.56 6.31
CA ALA A 246 -10.64 5.73 5.81
C ALA A 246 -9.12 5.64 6.00
N VAL A 247 -8.36 6.26 5.11
CA VAL A 247 -6.90 6.38 5.21
C VAL A 247 -6.39 7.61 4.48
N SER A 248 -5.49 8.37 5.11
CA SER A 248 -4.77 9.44 4.40
C SER A 248 -3.69 8.86 3.50
N LEU A 249 -3.59 9.41 2.31
CA LEU A 249 -2.68 8.95 1.26
C LEU A 249 -1.57 9.98 1.01
N PRO A 250 -0.43 9.56 0.44
CA PRO A 250 0.60 10.49 -0.02
C PRO A 250 0.04 11.45 -1.09
N PRO A 251 0.52 12.71 -1.17
CA PRO A 251 0.02 13.71 -2.12
C PRO A 251 0.12 13.34 -3.62
N ASN A 252 0.91 12.32 -3.97
CA ASN A 252 1.20 11.91 -5.35
C ASN A 252 0.87 10.41 -5.58
N SER A 253 -0.24 9.93 -5.02
CA SER A 253 -0.60 8.51 -5.06
C SER A 253 -1.80 8.19 -5.94
#